data_AF-C3YAE5-F1
#
_entry.id   AF-C3YAE5-F1
#
_cell.length_a   1.000
_cell.length_b   1.000
_cell.length_c   1.000
_cell.angle_alpha   90.00
_cell.angle_beta   90.00
_cell.angle_gamma   90.00
#
_symmetry.space_group_name_H-M   'P 1'
#
loop_
_entity.id
_entity.type
_entity.pdbx_description
1 polymer ?
#
loop_
_entity_poly.entity_id
_entity_poly.type
_entity_poly.pdbx_seq_one_letter_code
_entity_poly.pdbx_strand_id
1 'polypeptide(L)'
;LRLSSNQIAEIQPGSFSNLPRLTWVYLSSNKITTIHAKSFSNLSLLRELDLSSNKITYIQSGTFSNLPILQQLDLSSNQITCIEPGSFCNLPWIETLDLSSNRITNIPPGVFINLTQLQDLDMGSNHISNIQTSMFSNLPKLNKLLLNKNQIKVLSEYNDMMFIPTLNLTDNPWQCDCRMVTFRQKMTRSIHDNQIECKEPSRFWGQKIKDINPEDLICEEARIERFEVVGGNSTLLKGETLVLVCEASGIPTPDITVTLPSGQNATVESGGRVFVEVNGTITITNVTAADSGLYICIA
;
A
#
# COMPACT_ATOMS: atom_id res chain seq x y z
N LEU A 1 17.01 -26.23 9.67
CA LEU A 1 17.23 -26.66 8.28
C LEU A 1 17.61 -25.44 7.46
N ARG A 2 18.80 -25.43 6.86
CA ARG A 2 19.29 -24.31 6.06
C ARG A 2 19.26 -24.70 4.58
N LEU A 3 18.38 -24.07 3.82
CA LEU A 3 18.18 -24.26 2.39
C LEU A 3 18.25 -22.91 1.64
N SER A 4 18.79 -21.88 2.29
CA SER A 4 18.97 -20.57 1.69
C SER A 4 19.91 -20.59 0.49
N SER A 5 19.76 -19.64 -0.43
CA SER A 5 20.61 -19.46 -1.61
C SER A 5 20.65 -20.68 -2.54
N ASN A 6 19.48 -21.29 -2.76
CA ASN A 6 19.30 -22.41 -3.68
C ASN A 6 18.38 -22.01 -4.86
N GLN A 7 17.90 -22.99 -5.62
CA GLN A 7 17.01 -22.78 -6.77
C GLN A 7 15.61 -23.34 -6.53
N ILE A 8 15.18 -23.47 -5.27
CA ILE A 8 13.87 -24.03 -4.92
C ILE A 8 12.78 -23.12 -5.47
N ALA A 9 11.90 -23.65 -6.31
CA ALA A 9 10.83 -22.90 -6.95
C ALA A 9 9.47 -23.06 -6.26
N GLU A 10 9.30 -24.13 -5.48
CA GLU A 10 8.01 -24.48 -4.87
C GLU A 10 8.23 -25.32 -3.60
N ILE A 11 7.33 -25.18 -2.64
CA ILE A 11 7.28 -26.02 -1.44
C ILE A 11 5.99 -26.84 -1.45
N GLN A 12 6.11 -28.12 -1.76
CA GLN A 12 4.96 -29.02 -1.80
C GLN A 12 4.41 -29.30 -0.39
N PRO A 13 3.10 -29.53 -0.22
CA PRO A 13 2.51 -29.99 1.04
C PRO A 13 3.25 -31.20 1.60
N GLY A 14 3.61 -31.16 2.89
CA GLY A 14 4.31 -32.26 3.54
C GLY A 14 5.82 -32.37 3.24
N SER A 15 6.44 -31.41 2.53
CA SER A 15 7.89 -31.43 2.24
C SER A 15 8.77 -31.58 3.49
N PHE A 16 8.26 -31.20 4.66
CA PHE A 16 8.95 -31.28 5.95
C PHE A 16 8.30 -32.27 6.93
N SER A 17 7.34 -33.10 6.50
CA SER A 17 6.54 -33.96 7.39
C SER A 17 7.38 -34.95 8.20
N ASN A 18 8.51 -35.39 7.65
CA ASN A 18 9.42 -36.35 8.28
C ASN A 18 10.49 -35.68 9.17
N LEU A 19 10.39 -34.36 9.38
CA LEU A 19 11.34 -33.56 10.15
C LEU A 19 10.66 -32.82 11.32
N PRO A 20 9.93 -33.52 12.22
CA PRO A 20 9.09 -32.88 13.24
C PRO A 20 9.87 -32.12 14.31
N ARG A 21 11.18 -32.33 14.41
CA ARG A 21 12.06 -31.66 15.38
C ARG A 21 12.68 -30.36 14.88
N LEU A 22 12.28 -29.88 13.69
CA LEU A 22 12.79 -28.62 13.17
C LEU A 22 12.30 -27.45 14.03
N THR A 23 13.28 -26.67 14.50
CA THR A 23 13.09 -25.41 15.22
C THR A 23 13.29 -24.20 14.33
N TRP A 24 14.06 -24.35 13.25
CA TRP A 24 14.35 -23.29 12.28
C TRP A 24 14.29 -23.83 10.87
N VAL A 25 13.67 -23.10 9.95
CA VAL A 25 13.70 -23.37 8.51
C VAL A 25 14.07 -22.09 7.78
N TYR A 26 15.23 -22.08 7.14
CA TYR A 26 15.72 -20.95 6.36
C TYR A 26 15.70 -21.30 4.88
N LEU A 27 14.88 -20.58 4.12
CA LEU A 27 14.61 -20.75 2.69
C LEU A 27 14.85 -19.44 1.93
N SER A 28 15.57 -18.50 2.53
CA SER A 28 15.89 -17.21 1.93
C SER A 28 16.65 -17.32 0.61
N SER A 29 16.49 -16.34 -0.27
CA SER A 29 17.23 -16.27 -1.54
C SER A 29 17.03 -17.51 -2.42
N ASN A 30 15.76 -17.91 -2.60
CA ASN A 30 15.35 -18.99 -3.51
C ASN A 30 14.50 -18.42 -4.65
N LYS A 31 13.77 -19.29 -5.38
CA LYS A 31 12.88 -18.92 -6.48
C LYS A 31 11.41 -19.22 -6.14
N ILE A 32 11.06 -19.32 -4.86
CA ILE A 32 9.74 -19.77 -4.41
C ILE A 32 8.68 -18.77 -4.86
N THR A 33 7.71 -19.21 -5.66
CA THR A 33 6.60 -18.36 -6.12
C THR A 33 5.30 -18.61 -5.37
N THR A 34 5.11 -19.84 -4.89
CA THR A 34 3.89 -20.28 -4.21
C THR A 34 4.23 -21.10 -2.96
N ILE A 35 3.43 -20.88 -1.93
CA ILE A 35 3.43 -21.71 -0.72
C ILE A 35 2.01 -22.24 -0.57
N HIS A 36 1.87 -23.55 -0.62
CA HIS A 36 0.58 -24.19 -0.49
C HIS A 36 0.15 -24.26 0.98
N ALA A 37 -1.16 -24.35 1.20
CA ALA A 37 -1.67 -24.69 2.52
C ALA A 37 -1.01 -25.99 3.02
N LYS A 38 -0.64 -26.02 4.30
CA LYS A 38 0.02 -27.16 4.95
C LYS A 38 1.44 -27.48 4.45
N SER A 39 2.08 -26.61 3.64
CA SER A 39 3.50 -26.78 3.28
C SER A 39 4.43 -26.91 4.49
N PHE A 40 4.06 -26.27 5.62
CA PHE A 40 4.78 -26.36 6.90
C PHE A 40 4.04 -27.16 7.98
N SER A 41 3.10 -28.03 7.59
CA SER A 41 2.37 -28.87 8.55
C SER A 41 3.30 -29.80 9.32
N ASN A 42 2.90 -30.15 10.56
CA ASN A 42 3.63 -31.01 11.48
C ASN A 42 4.97 -30.46 12.00
N LEU A 43 5.25 -29.18 11.79
CA LEU A 43 6.41 -28.49 12.38
C LEU A 43 6.05 -27.84 13.73
N SER A 44 5.61 -28.65 14.69
CA SER A 44 5.10 -28.18 15.99
C SER A 44 6.15 -27.52 16.88
N LEU A 45 7.44 -27.68 16.55
CA LEU A 45 8.57 -27.10 17.28
C LEU A 45 9.22 -25.91 16.55
N LEU A 46 8.66 -25.49 15.40
CA LEU A 46 9.23 -24.42 14.58
C LEU A 46 9.07 -23.06 15.27
N ARG A 47 10.19 -22.36 15.44
CA ARG A 47 10.29 -21.04 16.07
C ARG A 47 10.59 -19.95 15.05
N GLU A 48 11.40 -20.23 14.04
CA GLU A 48 11.71 -19.25 12.99
C GLU A 48 11.54 -19.86 11.60
N LEU A 49 10.90 -19.10 10.74
CA LEU A 49 10.71 -19.40 9.33
C LEU A 49 11.16 -18.18 8.52
N ASP A 50 12.22 -18.35 7.75
CA ASP A 50 12.75 -17.33 6.85
C ASP A 50 12.44 -17.72 5.40
N LEU A 51 11.57 -16.94 4.77
CA LEU A 51 11.15 -17.02 3.38
C LEU A 51 11.52 -15.75 2.60
N SER A 52 12.43 -14.94 3.13
CA SER A 52 12.82 -13.67 2.53
C SER A 52 13.49 -13.84 1.17
N SER A 53 13.54 -12.78 0.37
CA SER A 53 14.24 -12.77 -0.92
C SER A 53 13.81 -13.92 -1.86
N ASN A 54 12.49 -14.11 -1.99
CA ASN A 54 11.86 -15.08 -2.88
C ASN A 54 10.99 -14.36 -3.93
N LYS A 55 10.05 -15.07 -4.56
CA LYS A 55 9.14 -14.55 -5.59
C LYS A 55 7.67 -14.77 -5.22
N ILE A 56 7.37 -14.84 -3.92
CA ILE A 56 6.01 -15.10 -3.43
C ILE A 56 5.13 -13.91 -3.79
N THR A 57 3.98 -14.15 -4.41
CA THR A 57 3.06 -13.09 -4.83
C THR A 57 1.79 -13.01 -3.98
N TYR A 58 1.47 -14.08 -3.25
CA TYR A 58 0.19 -14.26 -2.58
C TYR A 58 0.33 -15.07 -1.30
N ILE A 59 -0.34 -14.64 -0.23
CA ILE A 59 -0.45 -15.41 1.01
C ILE A 59 -1.91 -15.87 1.18
N GLN A 60 -2.11 -17.18 1.04
CA GLN A 60 -3.41 -17.80 1.23
C GLN A 60 -3.68 -18.07 2.73
N SER A 61 -4.94 -18.03 3.13
CA SER A 61 -5.39 -18.43 4.45
C SER A 61 -4.98 -19.87 4.74
N GLY A 62 -4.43 -20.11 5.92
CA GLY A 62 -3.92 -21.43 6.33
C GLY A 62 -2.53 -21.80 5.80
N THR A 63 -1.86 -20.95 5.02
CA THR A 63 -0.45 -21.14 4.61
C THR A 63 0.46 -21.43 5.80
N PHE A 64 0.29 -20.65 6.88
CA PHE A 64 1.04 -20.79 8.14
C PHE A 64 0.21 -21.46 9.25
N SER A 65 -0.74 -22.31 8.88
CA SER A 65 -1.56 -23.05 9.87
C SER A 65 -0.72 -24.02 10.70
N ASN A 66 -1.12 -24.20 11.96
CA ASN A 66 -0.55 -25.18 12.89
C ASN A 66 0.97 -25.02 13.15
N LEU A 67 1.43 -23.78 13.28
CA LEU A 67 2.78 -23.44 13.77
C LEU A 67 2.67 -22.84 15.18
N PRO A 68 2.37 -23.66 16.20
CA PRO A 68 1.86 -23.19 17.49
C PRO A 68 2.89 -22.45 18.35
N ILE A 69 4.17 -22.49 18.00
CA ILE A 69 5.24 -21.78 18.74
C ILE A 69 6.11 -20.93 17.82
N LEU A 70 5.64 -20.62 16.61
CA LEU A 70 6.39 -19.75 15.70
C LEU A 70 6.50 -18.36 16.30
N GLN A 71 7.73 -17.87 16.41
CA GLN A 71 8.08 -16.58 16.99
C GLN A 71 8.51 -15.59 15.91
N GLN A 72 9.18 -16.05 14.85
CA GLN A 72 9.68 -15.19 13.79
C GLN A 72 9.26 -15.70 12.41
N LEU A 73 8.69 -14.80 11.63
CA LEU A 73 8.31 -15.04 10.25
C LEU A 73 8.83 -13.90 9.37
N ASP A 74 9.80 -14.22 8.52
CA ASP A 74 10.36 -13.27 7.57
C ASP A 74 9.86 -13.58 6.16
N LEU A 75 9.08 -12.66 5.60
CA LEU A 75 8.53 -12.67 4.24
C LEU A 75 9.03 -11.47 3.44
N SER A 76 10.08 -10.79 3.91
CA SER A 76 10.61 -9.59 3.30
C SER A 76 11.18 -9.85 1.90
N SER A 77 11.28 -8.80 1.09
CA SER A 77 11.90 -8.87 -0.25
C SER A 77 11.26 -9.94 -1.15
N ASN A 78 9.93 -10.00 -1.14
CA ASN A 78 9.12 -10.85 -2.02
C ASN A 78 8.33 -9.96 -3.01
N GLN A 79 7.29 -10.50 -3.65
CA GLN A 79 6.43 -9.79 -4.60
C GLN A 79 4.96 -9.82 -4.15
N ILE A 80 4.72 -9.91 -2.83
CA ILE A 80 3.39 -10.10 -2.27
C ILE A 80 2.52 -8.88 -2.60
N THR A 81 1.40 -9.09 -3.29
CA THR A 81 0.42 -8.04 -3.58
C THR A 81 -0.84 -8.18 -2.74
N CYS A 82 -1.15 -9.39 -2.28
CA CYS A 82 -2.38 -9.68 -1.55
C CYS A 82 -2.14 -10.71 -0.43
N ILE A 83 -2.79 -10.47 0.70
CA ILE A 83 -2.82 -11.32 1.89
C ILE A 83 -4.28 -11.65 2.15
N GLU A 84 -4.64 -12.92 2.24
CA GLU A 84 -6.03 -13.29 2.57
C GLU A 84 -6.34 -13.02 4.05
N PRO A 85 -7.61 -12.69 4.37
CA PRO A 85 -8.08 -12.67 5.76
C PRO A 85 -7.76 -13.97 6.48
N GLY A 86 -7.20 -13.84 7.69
CA GLY A 86 -6.86 -14.99 8.53
C GLY A 86 -5.54 -15.69 8.20
N SER A 87 -4.75 -15.18 7.24
CA SER A 87 -3.43 -15.74 6.88
C SER A 87 -2.48 -15.93 8.08
N PHE A 88 -2.61 -15.08 9.11
CA PHE A 88 -1.80 -15.14 10.33
C PHE A 88 -2.58 -15.51 11.60
N CYS A 89 -3.89 -15.82 11.52
CA CYS A 89 -4.76 -16.00 12.69
C CYS A 89 -4.35 -17.13 13.66
N ASN A 90 -3.51 -18.08 13.21
CA ASN A 90 -3.07 -19.24 13.98
C ASN A 90 -1.59 -19.17 14.39
N LEU A 91 -1.06 -17.96 14.57
CA LEU A 91 0.30 -17.72 15.05
C LEU A 91 0.29 -17.04 16.43
N PRO A 92 -0.17 -17.73 17.50
CA PRO A 92 -0.41 -17.09 18.80
C PRO A 92 0.85 -16.62 19.53
N TRP A 93 2.04 -17.06 19.11
CA TRP A 93 3.32 -16.71 19.72
C TRP A 93 4.24 -15.91 18.79
N ILE A 94 3.72 -15.40 17.67
CA ILE A 94 4.55 -14.59 16.77
C ILE A 94 4.97 -13.31 17.49
N GLU A 95 6.27 -13.04 17.49
CA GLU A 95 6.91 -11.88 18.09
C GLU A 95 7.41 -10.92 17.01
N THR A 96 7.91 -11.46 15.89
CA THR A 96 8.42 -10.68 14.76
C THR A 96 7.77 -11.14 13.46
N LEU A 97 7.19 -10.18 12.73
CA LEU A 97 6.65 -10.37 11.38
C LEU A 97 7.24 -9.31 10.45
N ASP A 98 8.00 -9.77 9.46
CA ASP A 98 8.58 -8.90 8.44
C ASP A 98 7.89 -9.14 7.08
N LEU A 99 7.19 -8.11 6.60
CA LEU A 99 6.52 -8.04 5.30
C LEU A 99 7.13 -6.93 4.42
N SER A 100 8.29 -6.40 4.80
CA SER A 100 8.92 -5.27 4.13
C SER A 100 9.37 -5.61 2.71
N SER A 101 9.55 -4.59 1.88
CA SER A 101 10.05 -4.75 0.50
C SER A 101 9.19 -5.72 -0.32
N ASN A 102 7.87 -5.55 -0.26
CA ASN A 102 6.88 -6.28 -1.04
C ASN A 102 6.09 -5.30 -1.94
N ARG A 103 4.94 -5.72 -2.47
CA ARG A 103 4.07 -4.91 -3.34
C ARG A 103 2.66 -4.78 -2.77
N ILE A 104 2.54 -4.82 -1.44
CA ILE A 104 1.26 -4.83 -0.74
C ILE A 104 0.60 -3.46 -0.89
N THR A 105 -0.63 -3.41 -1.37
CA THR A 105 -1.40 -2.17 -1.54
C THR A 105 -2.43 -1.96 -0.43
N ASN A 106 -2.99 -3.05 0.09
CA ASN A 106 -4.05 -3.03 1.09
C ASN A 106 -3.79 -4.10 2.16
N ILE A 107 -4.13 -3.77 3.41
CA ILE A 107 -4.09 -4.72 4.52
C ILE A 107 -5.54 -5.09 4.89
N PRO A 108 -5.92 -6.38 4.84
CA PRO A 108 -7.26 -6.79 5.22
C PRO A 108 -7.56 -6.45 6.69
N PRO A 109 -8.78 -6.00 7.01
CA PRO A 109 -9.21 -5.80 8.39
C PRO A 109 -9.02 -7.07 9.23
N GLY A 110 -8.49 -6.90 10.44
CA GLY A 110 -8.32 -8.00 11.39
C GLY A 110 -7.21 -9.00 11.08
N VAL A 111 -6.37 -8.77 10.05
CA VAL A 111 -5.28 -9.69 9.71
C VAL A 111 -4.27 -9.91 10.86
N PHE A 112 -4.17 -8.93 11.78
CA PHE A 112 -3.30 -8.97 12.97
C PHE A 112 -4.05 -9.17 14.30
N ILE A 113 -5.38 -9.32 14.30
CA ILE A 113 -6.22 -9.17 15.51
C ILE A 113 -5.87 -10.13 16.66
N ASN A 114 -5.28 -11.29 16.36
CA ASN A 114 -4.94 -12.33 17.34
C ASN A 114 -3.43 -12.42 17.65
N LEU A 115 -2.61 -11.53 17.10
CA LEU A 115 -1.16 -11.58 17.26
C LEU A 115 -0.72 -10.90 18.58
N THR A 116 -1.27 -11.35 19.71
CA THR A 116 -1.11 -10.70 21.03
C THR A 116 0.33 -10.67 21.55
N GLN A 117 1.22 -11.49 20.99
CA GLN A 117 2.63 -11.54 21.32
C GLN A 117 3.52 -10.70 20.39
N LEU A 118 2.94 -10.10 19.33
CA LEU A 118 3.68 -9.37 18.32
C LEU A 118 4.33 -8.14 18.93
N GLN A 119 5.64 -8.04 18.74
CA GLN A 119 6.50 -6.96 19.23
C GLN A 119 6.98 -6.10 18.06
N ASP A 120 7.36 -6.75 16.97
CA ASP A 120 7.99 -6.11 15.82
C ASP A 120 7.22 -6.43 14.54
N LEU A 121 6.67 -5.38 13.92
CA LEU A 121 5.99 -5.46 12.63
C LEU A 121 6.66 -4.51 11.63
N ASP A 122 7.25 -5.08 10.58
CA ASP A 122 7.80 -4.31 9.47
C ASP A 122 6.94 -4.48 8.22
N MET A 123 6.39 -3.37 7.72
CA MET A 123 5.65 -3.29 6.46
C MET A 123 6.23 -2.17 5.57
N GLY A 124 7.47 -1.74 5.82
CA GLY A 124 8.12 -0.70 5.05
C GLY A 124 8.41 -1.10 3.61
N SER A 125 8.62 -0.13 2.73
CA SER A 125 8.90 -0.36 1.30
C SER A 125 7.82 -1.21 0.61
N ASN A 126 6.57 -0.81 0.75
CA ASN A 126 5.39 -1.42 0.11
C ASN A 126 4.61 -0.34 -0.67
N HIS A 127 3.36 -0.61 -1.04
CA HIS A 127 2.48 0.31 -1.75
C HIS A 127 1.21 0.62 -0.96
N ILE A 128 1.29 0.54 0.38
CA ILE A 128 0.13 0.71 1.27
C ILE A 128 -0.32 2.16 1.21
N SER A 129 -1.56 2.40 0.78
CA SER A 129 -2.13 3.76 0.67
C SER A 129 -3.06 4.14 1.82
N ASN A 130 -3.71 3.13 2.40
CA ASN A 130 -4.69 3.30 3.47
C ASN A 130 -4.29 2.47 4.69
N ILE A 131 -4.35 3.08 5.86
CA ILE A 131 -4.11 2.41 7.13
C ILE A 131 -5.17 2.82 8.14
N GLN A 132 -5.78 1.83 8.80
CA GLN A 132 -6.71 2.07 9.90
C GLN A 132 -5.95 1.88 11.20
N THR A 133 -5.70 2.94 11.95
CA THR A 133 -4.89 2.91 13.19
C THR A 133 -5.41 1.89 14.21
N SER A 134 -6.72 1.64 14.22
CA SER A 134 -7.39 0.64 15.06
C SER A 134 -6.93 -0.81 14.81
N MET A 135 -6.32 -1.11 13.67
CA MET A 135 -5.78 -2.44 13.38
C MET A 135 -4.63 -2.84 14.33
N PHE A 136 -4.02 -1.86 15.00
CA PHE A 136 -2.92 -2.07 15.96
C PHE A 136 -3.36 -1.96 17.42
N SER A 137 -4.59 -1.51 17.72
CA SER A 137 -5.05 -1.29 19.10
C SER A 137 -5.11 -2.56 19.94
N ASN A 138 -5.21 -3.74 19.32
CA ASN A 138 -5.23 -5.04 19.99
C ASN A 138 -3.87 -5.76 20.01
N LEU A 139 -2.77 -5.01 19.86
CA LEU A 139 -1.39 -5.54 19.90
C LEU A 139 -0.65 -4.99 21.13
N PRO A 140 -0.90 -5.51 22.34
CA PRO A 140 -0.46 -4.89 23.59
C PRO A 140 1.07 -4.91 23.81
N LYS A 141 1.80 -5.76 23.06
CA LYS A 141 3.26 -5.87 23.13
C LYS A 141 3.98 -5.16 21.99
N LEU A 142 3.24 -4.52 21.06
CA LEU A 142 3.83 -3.92 19.88
C LEU A 142 4.76 -2.78 20.28
N ASN A 143 6.04 -2.97 20.00
CA ASN A 143 7.12 -2.06 20.36
C ASN A 143 7.71 -1.36 19.13
N LYS A 144 7.67 -2.04 17.97
CA LYS A 144 8.22 -1.55 16.72
C LYS A 144 7.22 -1.72 15.58
N LEU A 145 6.95 -0.61 14.89
CA LEU A 145 6.10 -0.56 13.71
C LEU A 145 6.76 0.28 12.62
N LEU A 146 7.13 -0.36 11.52
CA LEU A 146 7.76 0.31 10.38
C LEU A 146 6.79 0.36 9.20
N LEU A 147 6.48 1.58 8.76
CA LEU A 147 5.55 1.91 7.67
C LEU A 147 6.20 2.84 6.65
N ASN A 148 7.51 3.07 6.76
CA ASN A 148 8.23 3.97 5.86
C ASN A 148 8.22 3.48 4.42
N LYS A 149 8.35 4.39 3.45
CA LYS A 149 8.37 4.04 2.02
C LYS A 149 7.10 3.32 1.57
N ASN A 150 5.95 3.88 1.91
CA ASN A 150 4.63 3.44 1.46
C ASN A 150 3.93 4.58 0.70
N GLN A 151 2.63 4.46 0.44
CA GLN A 151 1.81 5.45 -0.27
C GLN A 151 0.79 6.11 0.66
N ILE A 152 1.04 6.13 1.97
CA ILE A 152 0.09 6.64 2.96
C ILE A 152 -0.01 8.16 2.81
N LYS A 153 -1.22 8.64 2.57
CA LYS A 153 -1.49 10.07 2.37
C LYS A 153 -1.90 10.75 3.68
N VAL A 154 -2.70 10.09 4.51
CA VAL A 154 -3.27 10.66 5.72
C VAL A 154 -3.31 9.62 6.85
N LEU A 155 -3.30 10.10 8.09
CA LEU A 155 -3.56 9.31 9.30
C LEU A 155 -4.85 9.84 9.93
N SER A 156 -5.97 9.21 9.59
CA SER A 156 -7.28 9.56 10.16
C SER A 156 -7.55 8.75 11.43
N GLU A 157 -7.93 9.45 12.50
CA GLU A 157 -8.39 8.94 13.81
C GLU A 157 -7.42 8.04 14.62
N TYR A 158 -7.62 8.08 15.95
CA TYR A 158 -6.96 7.31 17.02
C TYR A 158 -5.42 7.21 17.02
N ASN A 159 -4.81 7.90 17.98
CA ASN A 159 -3.36 8.09 18.12
C ASN A 159 -2.65 6.98 18.91
N ASP A 160 -3.25 5.79 19.01
CA ASP A 160 -2.64 4.71 19.81
C ASP A 160 -1.28 4.29 19.24
N MET A 161 -1.14 4.35 17.91
CA MET A 161 0.13 4.10 17.23
C MET A 161 1.25 5.04 17.67
N MET A 162 0.93 6.24 18.14
CA MET A 162 1.92 7.25 18.51
C MET A 162 2.60 6.93 19.86
N PHE A 163 2.05 5.97 20.63
CA PHE A 163 2.68 5.43 21.82
C PHE A 163 3.63 4.26 21.52
N ILE A 164 3.68 3.77 20.27
CA ILE A 164 4.62 2.72 19.88
C ILE A 164 6.04 3.30 19.92
N PRO A 165 6.95 2.76 20.76
CA PRO A 165 8.27 3.36 20.98
C PRO A 165 9.15 3.48 19.73
N THR A 166 9.05 2.50 18.82
CA THR A 166 9.81 2.50 17.56
C THR A 166 8.86 2.56 16.37
N LEU A 167 8.28 3.74 16.14
CA LEU A 167 7.48 4.02 14.95
C LEU A 167 8.33 4.64 13.83
N ASN A 168 8.13 4.21 12.58
CA ASN A 168 8.70 4.86 11.41
C ASN A 168 7.65 5.12 10.31
N LEU A 169 7.42 6.40 10.02
CA LEU A 169 6.46 6.92 9.05
C LEU A 169 7.11 7.69 7.88
N THR A 170 8.44 7.71 7.79
CA THR A 170 9.16 8.50 6.78
C THR A 170 8.86 8.04 5.35
N ASP A 171 9.16 8.88 4.36
CA ASP A 171 9.06 8.50 2.94
C ASP A 171 7.65 8.05 2.50
N ASN A 172 6.61 8.72 2.99
CA ASN A 172 5.24 8.58 2.52
C ASN A 172 4.76 9.89 1.88
N PRO A 173 3.84 9.85 0.89
CA PRO A 173 3.33 11.03 0.20
C PRO A 173 2.27 11.77 1.03
N TRP A 174 2.68 12.30 2.18
CA TRP A 174 1.78 12.91 3.16
C TRP A 174 1.02 14.12 2.59
N GLN A 175 -0.31 14.09 2.70
CA GLN A 175 -1.23 15.16 2.36
C GLN A 175 -1.60 15.93 3.63
N CYS A 176 -0.95 17.07 3.83
CA CYS A 176 -1.14 17.95 4.98
C CYS A 176 -2.28 18.94 4.73
N ASP A 177 -3.50 18.40 4.71
CA ASP A 177 -4.76 19.15 4.59
C ASP A 177 -5.64 18.94 5.83
N CYS A 178 -6.91 19.36 5.75
CA CYS A 178 -7.85 19.31 6.87
C CYS A 178 -8.01 17.92 7.51
N ARG A 179 -7.77 16.84 6.76
CA ARG A 179 -7.88 15.46 7.29
C ARG A 179 -6.79 15.13 8.30
N MET A 180 -5.69 15.89 8.30
CA MET A 180 -4.59 15.74 9.24
C MET A 180 -4.71 16.65 10.47
N VAL A 181 -5.74 17.49 10.58
CA VAL A 181 -5.93 18.43 11.70
C VAL A 181 -5.94 17.71 13.05
N THR A 182 -6.77 16.68 13.19
CA THR A 182 -6.89 15.93 14.46
C THR A 182 -5.57 15.27 14.84
N PHE A 183 -4.87 14.70 13.88
CA PHE A 183 -3.56 14.11 14.10
C PHE A 183 -2.57 15.17 14.58
N ARG A 184 -2.50 16.31 13.89
CA ARG A 184 -1.61 17.43 14.21
C ARG A 184 -1.88 18.05 15.59
N GLN A 185 -3.14 18.20 15.99
CA GLN A 185 -3.53 18.72 17.30
C GLN A 185 -3.10 17.81 18.46
N LYS A 186 -3.08 16.50 18.22
CA LYS A 186 -2.72 15.50 19.21
C LYS A 186 -1.23 15.16 19.24
N MET A 187 -0.39 15.81 18.44
CA MET A 187 1.05 15.63 18.51
C MET A 187 1.60 16.12 19.86
N THR A 188 2.30 15.26 20.58
CA THR A 188 2.68 15.46 21.99
C THR A 188 4.14 15.89 22.20
N ARG A 189 4.80 16.49 21.19
CA ARG A 189 6.26 16.75 21.22
C ARG A 189 7.05 15.46 21.38
N SER A 190 6.62 14.41 20.68
CA SER A 190 7.30 13.11 20.67
C SER A 190 8.52 13.14 19.75
N ILE A 191 9.42 12.17 19.90
CA ILE A 191 10.55 11.96 18.99
C ILE A 191 10.07 11.69 17.55
N HIS A 192 8.85 11.17 17.39
CA HIS A 192 8.25 10.83 16.09
C HIS A 192 7.71 12.05 15.33
N ASP A 193 7.60 13.22 15.96
CA ASP A 193 6.96 14.40 15.38
C ASP A 193 7.68 14.93 14.13
N ASN A 194 8.95 14.55 13.94
CA ASN A 194 9.78 14.97 12.82
C ASN A 194 9.66 14.10 11.56
N GLN A 195 8.89 13.00 11.58
CA GLN A 195 8.91 11.98 10.52
C GLN A 195 8.00 12.32 9.32
N ILE A 196 7.00 13.18 9.50
CA ILE A 196 5.99 13.50 8.49
C ILE A 196 6.38 14.80 7.78
N GLU A 197 6.92 14.65 6.58
CA GLU A 197 7.20 15.72 5.64
C GLU A 197 6.08 15.78 4.59
N CYS A 198 5.42 16.92 4.49
CA CYS A 198 4.29 17.14 3.60
C CYS A 198 4.73 17.12 2.13
N LYS A 199 4.01 16.38 1.30
CA LYS A 199 4.14 16.39 -0.16
C LYS A 199 2.99 17.12 -0.84
N GLU A 200 1.84 17.21 -0.19
CA GLU A 200 0.73 18.04 -0.67
C GLU A 200 0.07 18.74 0.51
N PRO A 201 -0.66 19.86 0.27
CA PRO A 201 -0.64 20.66 -0.94
C PRO A 201 0.71 21.35 -1.19
N SER A 202 0.97 21.82 -2.42
CA SER A 202 2.21 22.50 -2.83
C SER A 202 2.72 23.58 -1.85
N ARG A 203 1.83 24.33 -1.19
CA ARG A 203 2.20 25.35 -0.19
C ARG A 203 2.97 24.80 1.01
N PHE A 204 2.78 23.52 1.34
CA PHE A 204 3.45 22.84 2.45
C PHE A 204 4.52 21.86 1.98
N TRP A 205 4.83 21.82 0.68
CA TRP A 205 5.82 20.89 0.14
C TRP A 205 7.15 20.98 0.90
N GLY A 206 7.62 19.84 1.41
CA GLY A 206 8.88 19.74 2.16
C GLY A 206 8.82 20.25 3.61
N GLN A 207 7.71 20.83 4.04
CA GLN A 207 7.52 21.25 5.43
C GLN A 207 7.16 20.06 6.31
N LYS A 208 7.59 20.09 7.57
CA LYS A 208 7.18 19.09 8.55
C LYS A 208 5.84 19.46 9.15
N ILE A 209 4.93 18.50 9.26
CA ILE A 209 3.57 18.78 9.74
C ILE A 209 3.54 19.39 11.15
N LYS A 210 4.48 18.99 12.02
CA LYS A 210 4.62 19.54 13.38
C LYS A 210 4.89 21.04 13.42
N ASP A 211 5.42 21.62 12.34
CA ASP A 211 5.77 23.04 12.23
C ASP A 211 4.65 23.86 11.56
N ILE A 212 3.60 23.21 11.07
CA ILE A 212 2.40 23.83 10.49
C ILE A 212 1.36 24.06 11.58
N ASN A 213 0.67 25.20 11.58
CA ASN A 213 -0.43 25.42 12.51
C ASN A 213 -1.65 24.58 12.11
N PRO A 214 -2.37 23.97 13.07
CA PRO A 214 -3.56 23.18 12.76
C PRO A 214 -4.63 23.95 11.95
N GLU A 215 -4.76 25.26 12.15
CA GLU A 215 -5.74 26.10 11.44
C GLU A 215 -5.39 26.33 9.96
N ASP A 216 -4.10 26.20 9.60
CA ASP A 216 -3.66 26.36 8.22
C ASP A 216 -3.95 25.09 7.39
N LEU A 217 -4.23 23.94 8.04
CA LEU A 217 -4.61 22.69 7.40
C LEU A 217 -6.09 22.73 6.99
N ILE A 218 -6.36 23.27 5.80
CA ILE A 218 -7.70 23.42 5.23
C ILE A 218 -7.93 22.46 4.07
N CYS A 219 -9.21 22.21 3.77
CA CYS A 219 -9.65 21.54 2.55
C CYS A 219 -10.49 22.51 1.74
N GLU A 220 -10.41 22.38 0.42
CA GLU A 220 -11.11 23.20 -0.54
C GLU A 220 -11.84 22.25 -1.51
N GLU A 221 -13.11 22.53 -1.77
CA GLU A 221 -13.90 21.73 -2.71
C GLU A 221 -13.26 21.74 -4.10
N ALA A 222 -13.32 20.59 -4.77
CA ALA A 222 -12.81 20.46 -6.12
C ALA A 222 -13.60 21.34 -7.10
N ARG A 223 -12.89 22.05 -7.98
CA ARG A 223 -13.47 22.92 -9.01
C ARG A 223 -12.75 22.72 -10.33
N ILE A 224 -13.52 22.57 -11.41
CA ILE A 224 -12.97 22.57 -12.76
C ILE A 224 -12.61 24.01 -13.12
N GLU A 225 -11.31 24.27 -13.24
CA GLU A 225 -10.79 25.58 -13.66
C GLU A 225 -10.84 25.72 -15.18
N ARG A 226 -10.59 24.62 -15.90
CA ARG A 226 -10.50 24.61 -17.35
C ARG A 226 -10.92 23.26 -17.91
N PHE A 227 -11.78 23.27 -18.93
CA PHE A 227 -12.04 22.09 -19.75
C PHE A 227 -12.28 22.48 -21.20
N GLU A 228 -11.28 22.25 -22.06
CA GLU A 228 -11.35 22.71 -23.46
C GLU A 228 -10.50 21.87 -24.42
N VAL A 229 -10.75 22.04 -25.72
CA VAL A 229 -9.92 21.50 -26.80
C VAL A 229 -8.69 22.38 -26.99
N VAL A 230 -7.50 21.79 -26.97
CA VAL A 230 -6.25 22.50 -27.25
C VAL A 230 -6.29 23.02 -28.69
N GLY A 231 -6.11 24.33 -28.86
CA GLY A 231 -6.21 25.00 -30.16
C GLY A 231 -7.63 25.45 -30.53
N GLY A 232 -8.64 25.19 -29.68
CA GLY A 232 -9.99 25.76 -29.78
C GLY A 232 -10.86 25.20 -30.92
N ASN A 233 -10.33 24.36 -31.81
CA ASN A 233 -11.09 23.76 -32.89
C ASN A 233 -11.73 22.43 -32.45
N SER A 234 -13.04 22.43 -32.20
CA SER A 234 -13.80 21.24 -31.85
C SER A 234 -14.25 20.40 -33.05
N THR A 235 -14.00 20.87 -34.28
CA THR A 235 -14.30 20.16 -35.53
C THR A 235 -13.02 19.62 -36.17
N LEU A 236 -12.86 18.31 -36.11
CA LEU A 236 -11.69 17.60 -36.62
C LEU A 236 -12.06 16.68 -37.79
N LEU A 237 -11.14 16.51 -38.72
CA LEU A 237 -11.25 15.55 -39.82
C LEU A 237 -10.89 14.14 -39.33
N LYS A 238 -11.45 13.13 -39.99
CA LYS A 238 -11.12 11.74 -39.71
C LYS A 238 -9.60 11.52 -39.85
N GLY A 239 -8.98 10.97 -38.82
CA GLY A 239 -7.54 10.73 -38.77
C GLY A 239 -6.73 11.77 -38.01
N GLU A 240 -7.30 12.92 -37.67
CA GLU A 240 -6.63 13.94 -36.86
C GLU A 240 -6.50 13.52 -35.38
N THR A 241 -5.79 14.35 -34.60
CA THR A 241 -5.61 14.15 -33.17
C THR A 241 -6.40 15.20 -32.39
N LEU A 242 -7.27 14.74 -31.50
CA LEU A 242 -7.95 15.57 -30.52
C LEU A 242 -7.10 15.63 -29.25
N VAL A 243 -6.86 16.84 -28.73
CA VAL A 243 -6.23 17.04 -27.43
C VAL A 243 -7.19 17.85 -26.56
N LEU A 244 -7.57 17.29 -25.43
CA LEU A 244 -8.41 17.92 -24.42
C LEU A 244 -7.54 18.20 -23.19
N VAL A 245 -7.77 19.34 -22.56
CA VAL A 245 -7.16 19.66 -21.27
C VAL A 245 -8.29 19.78 -20.26
N CYS A 246 -8.20 19.04 -19.16
CA CYS A 246 -8.98 19.29 -17.98
C CYS A 246 -8.08 19.65 -16.80
N GLU A 247 -8.24 20.86 -16.27
CA GLU A 247 -7.52 21.35 -15.10
C GLU A 247 -8.53 21.57 -13.97
N ALA A 248 -8.20 21.06 -12.79
CA ALA A 248 -9.02 21.21 -11.60
C ALA A 248 -8.19 21.72 -10.41
N SER A 249 -8.80 22.57 -9.59
CA SER A 249 -8.26 23.02 -8.32
C SER A 249 -9.03 22.35 -7.17
N GLY A 250 -8.43 22.28 -5.99
CA GLY A 250 -9.02 21.68 -4.80
C GLY A 250 -7.96 21.21 -3.81
N ILE A 251 -8.36 21.05 -2.55
CA ILE A 251 -7.50 20.48 -1.50
C ILE A 251 -8.31 19.41 -0.76
N PRO A 252 -7.94 18.12 -0.83
CA PRO A 252 -6.79 17.57 -1.57
C PRO A 252 -6.89 17.77 -3.08
N THR A 253 -5.74 17.71 -3.77
CA THR A 253 -5.69 17.75 -5.23
C THR A 253 -6.65 16.69 -5.80
N PRO A 254 -7.68 17.08 -6.57
CA PRO A 254 -8.72 16.16 -7.02
C PRO A 254 -8.20 15.19 -8.08
N ASP A 255 -8.77 13.99 -8.11
CA ASP A 255 -8.50 13.01 -9.17
C ASP A 255 -9.34 13.35 -10.40
N ILE A 256 -8.68 13.67 -11.52
CA ILE A 256 -9.36 14.06 -12.75
C ILE A 256 -9.80 12.83 -13.53
N THR A 257 -11.08 12.76 -13.89
CA THR A 257 -11.65 11.72 -14.76
C THR A 257 -12.39 12.36 -15.94
N VAL A 258 -12.08 11.92 -17.16
CA VAL A 258 -12.80 12.36 -18.36
C VAL A 258 -13.60 11.22 -18.96
N THR A 259 -14.91 11.43 -19.11
CA THR A 259 -15.82 10.50 -19.77
C THR A 259 -15.88 10.80 -21.26
N LEU A 260 -15.65 9.79 -22.09
CA LEU A 260 -15.73 9.83 -23.55
C LEU A 260 -17.20 9.80 -24.03
N PRO A 261 -17.50 10.18 -25.29
CA PRO A 261 -18.85 10.08 -25.86
C PRO A 261 -19.47 8.68 -25.82
N SER A 262 -18.63 7.65 -25.78
CA SER A 262 -19.05 6.25 -25.59
C SER A 262 -19.60 5.94 -24.19
N GLY A 263 -19.45 6.87 -23.23
CA GLY A 263 -19.78 6.68 -21.81
C GLY A 263 -18.68 6.01 -20.99
N GLN A 264 -17.53 5.68 -21.59
CA GLN A 264 -16.39 5.10 -20.88
C GLN A 264 -15.44 6.18 -20.34
N ASN A 265 -14.81 5.90 -19.21
CA ASN A 265 -13.75 6.75 -18.67
C ASN A 265 -12.47 6.60 -19.50
N ALA A 266 -11.82 7.70 -19.81
CA ALA A 266 -10.49 7.71 -20.38
C ALA A 266 -9.51 7.15 -19.33
N THR A 267 -8.80 6.07 -19.64
CA THR A 267 -7.83 5.44 -18.74
C THR A 267 -6.49 5.24 -19.44
N VAL A 268 -5.41 5.09 -18.65
CA VAL A 268 -4.06 4.78 -19.17
C VAL A 268 -4.04 3.42 -19.89
N GLU A 269 -4.93 2.48 -19.51
CA GLU A 269 -5.04 1.14 -20.11
C GLU A 269 -5.90 1.09 -21.39
N SER A 270 -6.47 2.21 -21.85
CA SER A 270 -7.35 2.27 -23.04
C SER A 270 -6.64 2.03 -24.39
N GLY A 271 -5.43 1.44 -24.38
CA GLY A 271 -4.69 0.87 -25.50
C GLY A 271 -5.12 1.24 -26.92
N GLY A 272 -4.31 2.06 -27.59
CA GLY A 272 -4.27 2.17 -29.05
C GLY A 272 -4.43 3.58 -29.61
N ARG A 273 -5.36 4.39 -29.05
CA ARG A 273 -5.63 5.76 -29.55
C ARG A 273 -5.82 6.82 -28.48
N VAL A 274 -6.25 6.45 -27.26
CA VAL A 274 -6.51 7.40 -26.15
C VAL A 274 -5.36 7.34 -25.16
N PHE A 275 -4.80 8.51 -24.84
CA PHE A 275 -3.71 8.69 -23.88
C PHE A 275 -4.15 9.70 -22.83
N VAL A 276 -3.90 9.41 -21.56
CA VAL A 276 -4.20 10.31 -20.44
C VAL A 276 -2.89 10.62 -19.72
N GLU A 277 -2.56 11.91 -19.63
CA GLU A 277 -1.41 12.40 -18.89
C GLU A 277 -1.77 12.72 -17.43
N VAL A 278 -0.76 12.69 -16.57
CA VAL A 278 -0.91 12.96 -15.12
C VAL A 278 -1.37 14.40 -14.84
N ASN A 279 -1.14 15.33 -15.77
CA ASN A 279 -1.57 16.72 -15.70
C ASN A 279 -3.04 16.94 -16.11
N GLY A 280 -3.80 15.87 -16.43
CA GLY A 280 -5.19 15.97 -16.87
C GLY A 280 -5.37 16.19 -18.38
N THR A 281 -4.30 16.11 -19.19
CA THR A 281 -4.38 16.17 -20.65
C THR A 281 -4.80 14.83 -21.23
N ILE A 282 -5.79 14.82 -22.12
CA ILE A 282 -6.26 13.64 -22.84
C ILE A 282 -5.98 13.81 -24.32
N THR A 283 -5.26 12.88 -24.92
CA THR A 283 -4.96 12.86 -26.35
C THR A 283 -5.64 11.68 -27.00
N ILE A 284 -6.44 11.91 -28.04
CA ILE A 284 -7.10 10.89 -28.86
C ILE A 284 -6.54 11.00 -30.29
N THR A 285 -5.72 10.04 -30.69
CA THR A 285 -5.14 9.99 -32.04
C THR A 285 -6.08 9.29 -33.02
N ASN A 286 -5.96 9.64 -34.31
CA ASN A 286 -6.71 9.00 -35.40
C ASN A 286 -8.23 8.99 -35.10
N VAL A 287 -8.82 10.17 -34.90
CA VAL A 287 -10.24 10.32 -34.55
C VAL A 287 -11.17 9.81 -35.65
N THR A 288 -12.31 9.28 -35.24
CA THR A 288 -13.35 8.71 -36.09
C THR A 288 -14.71 9.32 -35.75
N ALA A 289 -15.75 9.02 -36.55
CA ALA A 289 -17.11 9.47 -36.27
C ALA A 289 -17.64 8.98 -34.90
N ALA A 290 -17.13 7.87 -34.37
CA ALA A 290 -17.51 7.34 -33.06
C ALA A 290 -16.97 8.17 -31.88
N ASP A 291 -15.93 8.98 -32.13
CA ASP A 291 -15.34 9.88 -31.13
C ASP A 291 -16.07 11.25 -31.10
N SER A 292 -17.12 11.43 -31.92
CA SER A 292 -17.94 12.64 -31.93
C SER A 292 -19.01 12.58 -30.84
N GLY A 293 -19.08 13.63 -30.01
CA GLY A 293 -20.13 13.78 -29.01
C GLY A 293 -19.70 14.61 -27.81
N LEU A 294 -20.41 14.42 -26.70
CA LEU A 294 -20.15 15.13 -25.45
C LEU A 294 -19.02 14.43 -24.67
N TYR A 295 -18.04 15.23 -24.27
CA TYR A 295 -17.03 14.83 -23.30
C TYR A 295 -17.35 15.50 -21.97
N ILE A 296 -17.13 14.79 -20.86
CA ILE A 296 -17.42 15.30 -19.51
C ILE A 296 -16.15 15.19 -18.68
N CYS A 297 -15.69 16.30 -18.10
CA CYS A 297 -14.65 16.27 -17.09
C CYS A 297 -15.25 16.33 -15.68
N ILE A 298 -14.72 15.48 -14.80
CA ILE A 298 -15.11 15.32 -13.40
C ILE A 298 -13.83 15.41 -12.56
N ALA A 299 -13.90 16.16 -11.46
CA ALA A 299 -12.86 16.32 -10.45
C ALA A 299 -13.49 16.23 -9.06
#